data_AF-A0AAV2JG17-F1
#
_entry.id   AF-A0AAV2JG17-F1
#
_cell.length_a   1.000
_cell.length_b   1.000
_cell.length_c   1.000
_cell.angle_alpha   90.00
_cell.angle_beta   90.00
_cell.angle_gamma   90.00
#
_symmetry.space_group_name_H-M   'P 1'
#
loop_
_entity.id
_entity.type
_entity.pdbx_description
1 polymer ?
#
loop_
_entity_poly.entity_id
_entity_poly.type
_entity_poly.pdbx_seq_one_letter_code
_entity_poly.pdbx_strand_id
1 'polypeptide(L)'
;MTLFHGLNGVRIENQGRQSLLVFFNVSEEDYGNYTCVAMNNMGITNASIILYGPGAMHDVNGAAVIPGFSLWLLLSLISFYLLQF
;
A
#
# COMPACT_ATOMS: atom_id res chain seq x y z
N MET A 1 -21.20 17.77 2.17
CA MET A 1 -19.89 18.16 1.60
C MET A 1 -19.21 19.05 2.62
N THR A 2 -18.44 18.47 3.54
CA THR A 2 -17.79 19.22 4.62
C THR A 2 -16.44 19.70 4.12
N LEU A 3 -16.29 21.01 3.98
CA LEU A 3 -15.06 21.69 3.61
C LEU A 3 -14.27 21.93 4.90
N PHE A 4 -13.18 21.19 5.12
CA PHE A 4 -12.19 21.58 6.12
C PHE A 4 -11.33 22.66 5.47
N HIS A 5 -11.48 23.90 5.92
CA HIS A 5 -10.61 25.01 5.53
C HIS A 5 -9.18 24.62 5.84
N GLY A 6 -8.39 24.40 4.78
CA GLY A 6 -7.03 23.93 4.85
C GLY A 6 -6.12 24.91 5.56
N LEU A 7 -5.28 24.38 6.45
CA LEU A 7 -4.01 25.00 6.81
C LEU A 7 -3.28 25.39 5.51
N ASN A 8 -2.74 26.61 5.45
CA ASN A 8 -2.17 27.23 4.25
C ASN A 8 -1.42 26.23 3.35
N GLY A 9 -2.03 25.81 2.23
CA GLY A 9 -1.39 24.93 1.24
C GLY A 9 -1.82 23.47 1.24
N VAL A 10 -2.69 23.02 2.15
CA VAL A 10 -3.23 21.65 2.17
C VAL A 10 -4.74 21.65 1.90
N ARG A 11 -5.25 20.73 1.08
CA ARG A 11 -6.68 20.57 0.78
C ARG A 11 -7.09 19.12 0.79
N ILE A 12 -8.27 18.83 1.33
CA ILE A 12 -8.93 17.52 1.20
C ILE A 12 -10.14 17.67 0.28
N GLU A 13 -10.18 16.89 -0.80
CA GLU A 13 -11.30 16.82 -1.73
C GLU A 13 -11.98 15.46 -1.64
N ASN A 14 -13.31 15.44 -1.59
CA ASN A 14 -14.07 14.19 -1.55
C ASN A 14 -14.90 14.05 -2.84
N GLN A 15 -14.69 12.96 -3.56
CA GLN A 15 -15.34 12.64 -4.84
C GLN A 15 -15.97 11.24 -4.75
N GLY A 16 -17.26 11.18 -4.38
CA GLY A 16 -17.97 9.91 -4.22
C GLY A 16 -17.34 9.00 -3.17
N ARG A 17 -16.73 7.89 -3.60
CA ARG A 17 -16.01 6.92 -2.74
C ARG A 17 -14.52 7.20 -2.60
N GLN A 18 -14.03 8.30 -3.16
CA GLN A 18 -12.62 8.69 -3.14
C GLN A 18 -12.42 9.97 -2.33
N SER A 19 -11.29 10.04 -1.63
CA SER A 19 -10.82 11.23 -0.93
C SER A 19 -9.39 11.52 -1.38
N LEU A 20 -9.11 12.77 -1.74
CA LEU A 20 -7.80 13.24 -2.20
C LEU A 20 -7.25 14.24 -1.19
N LEU A 21 -6.05 13.96 -0.67
CA LEU A 21 -5.25 14.91 0.10
C LEU A 21 -4.24 15.57 -0.84
N VAL A 22 -4.33 16.89 -0.99
CA VAL A 22 -3.55 17.69 -1.95
C VAL A 22 -2.69 18.72 -1.21
N PHE A 23 -1.40 18.74 -1.53
CA PHE A 23 -0.45 19.75 -1.06
C PHE A 23 -0.06 20.65 -2.24
N PHE A 24 -0.23 21.97 -2.12
CA PHE A 24 0.09 22.93 -3.20
C PHE A 24 1.55 23.35 -3.21
N ASN A 25 2.19 23.40 -2.04
CA ASN A 25 3.59 23.76 -1.89
C ASN A 25 4.17 22.97 -0.71
N VAL A 26 4.74 21.80 -1.01
CA VAL A 26 5.24 20.86 -0.01
C VAL A 26 6.46 21.43 0.70
N SER A 27 6.45 21.45 2.02
CA SER A 27 7.59 21.78 2.87
C SER A 27 8.04 20.57 3.70
N GLU A 28 9.16 20.69 4.43
CA GLU A 28 9.62 19.60 5.30
C GLU A 28 8.62 19.26 6.42
N GLU A 29 7.76 20.21 6.80
CA GLU A 29 6.72 20.02 7.81
C GLU A 29 5.58 19.10 7.32
N ASP A 30 5.45 18.94 6.01
CA ASP A 30 4.46 18.08 5.38
C ASP A 30 4.94 16.62 5.28
N TYR A 31 6.23 16.32 5.51
CA TYR A 31 6.70 14.93 5.45
C TYR A 31 6.19 14.14 6.66
N GLY A 32 5.70 12.92 6.42
CA GLY A 32 5.16 12.11 7.51
C GLY A 32 4.21 11.01 7.06
N ASN A 33 3.63 10.34 8.05
CA ASN A 33 2.66 9.27 7.85
C ASN A 33 1.24 9.86 7.78
N TYR A 34 0.61 9.66 6.62
CA TYR A 34 -0.77 10.03 6.35
C TYR A 34 -1.64 8.79 6.36
N THR A 35 -2.72 8.84 7.13
CA THR A 35 -3.69 7.75 7.20
C THR A 35 -5.03 8.20 6.62
N CYS A 36 -5.47 7.52 5.56
CA CYS A 36 -6.82 7.63 5.05
C CYS A 36 -7.75 6.78 5.90
N VAL A 37 -8.81 7.39 6.42
CA VAL A 37 -9.83 6.73 7.25
C VAL A 37 -11.14 6.72 6.48
N ALA A 38 -11.55 5.54 6.02
CA ALA A 38 -12.81 5.34 5.31
C ALA A 38 -13.86 4.72 6.24
N MET A 39 -15.06 5.29 6.26
CA MET A 39 -16.14 4.85 7.15
C MET A 39 -17.46 4.71 6.38
N ASN A 40 -18.21 3.65 6.70
CA ASN A 40 -19.61 3.49 6.32
C ASN A 40 -20.42 2.89 7.48
N ASN A 41 -21.71 2.63 7.29
CA ASN A 41 -22.58 2.09 8.35
C ASN A 41 -22.18 0.71 8.87
N MET A 42 -21.30 -0.02 8.17
CA MET A 42 -20.86 -1.36 8.54
C MET A 42 -19.51 -1.35 9.27
N GLY A 43 -18.73 -0.27 9.20
CA GLY A 43 -17.47 -0.17 9.91
C GLY A 43 -16.51 0.89 9.38
N ILE A 44 -15.25 0.76 9.81
CA ILE A 44 -14.14 1.66 9.51
C ILE A 44 -12.99 0.84 8.92
N THR A 45 -12.30 1.39 7.92
CA THR A 45 -11.06 0.82 7.38
C THR A 45 -10.05 1.92 7.16
N ASN A 46 -8.79 1.65 7.50
CA ASN A 46 -7.70 2.61 7.44
C ASN A 46 -6.62 2.11 6.47
N ALA A 47 -5.98 3.05 5.78
CA ALA A 47 -4.78 2.79 4.99
C ALA A 47 -3.78 3.92 5.20
N SER A 48 -2.52 3.58 5.43
CA SER A 48 -1.45 4.55 5.71
C SER A 48 -0.45 4.62 4.56
N ILE A 49 0.04 5.82 4.28
CA ILE A 49 1.08 6.12 3.29
C ILE A 49 2.04 7.13 3.90
N ILE A 50 3.32 7.06 3.54
CA ILE A 50 4.32 8.03 3.99
C ILE A 50 4.65 8.97 2.83
N LEU A 51 4.55 10.28 3.08
CA LEU A 51 5.12 11.30 2.18
C LEU A 51 6.58 11.50 2.57
N TYR A 52 7.48 11.08 1.69
CA TYR A 52 8.90 11.21 1.89
C TYR A 52 9.45 12.49 1.26
N GLY A 53 10.49 13.04 1.89
CA GLY A 53 11.31 14.07 1.28
C GLY A 53 12.22 13.54 0.17
N PRO A 54 12.79 14.45 -0.64
CA PRO A 54 13.78 14.12 -1.65
C PRO A 54 14.93 13.28 -1.08
N GLY A 55 15.32 12.23 -1.79
CA GLY A 55 16.45 11.36 -1.40
C GLY A 55 16.10 10.24 -0.42
N ALA A 56 14.84 10.10 0.00
CA ALA A 56 14.42 8.93 0.76
C ALA A 56 14.45 7.66 -0.11
N MET A 57 15.17 6.64 0.36
CA MET A 57 15.19 5.33 -0.27
C MET A 57 14.04 4.49 0.31
N HIS A 58 13.09 4.09 -0.54
CA HIS A 58 12.04 3.15 -0.16
C HIS A 58 12.38 1.77 -0.74
N ASP A 59 12.76 0.84 0.13
CA ASP A 59 13.06 -0.53 -0.28
C ASP A 59 11.75 -1.30 -0.53
N VAL A 60 11.28 -1.30 -1.78
CA VAL A 60 10.09 -2.08 -2.18
C VAL A 60 10.44 -3.56 -2.43
N ASN A 61 11.71 -3.98 -2.39
CA ASN A 61 12.12 -5.26 -2.97
C ASN A 61 12.69 -6.24 -1.94
N GLY A 62 11.81 -7.13 -1.47
CA GLY A 62 12.20 -8.34 -0.77
C GLY A 62 11.20 -9.49 -0.85
N ALA A 63 10.32 -9.54 -1.86
CA ALA A 63 9.61 -10.79 -2.15
C ALA A 63 10.65 -11.79 -2.69
N ALA A 64 11.32 -12.51 -1.78
CA ALA A 64 12.10 -13.67 -2.13
C ALA A 64 11.20 -14.61 -2.91
N VAL A 65 11.42 -14.73 -4.22
CA VAL A 65 10.83 -15.82 -5.01
C VAL A 65 11.36 -17.09 -4.36
N ILE A 66 10.56 -17.74 -3.52
CA ILE A 66 10.93 -19.00 -2.87
C ILE A 66 11.00 -20.04 -4.00
N PRO A 67 12.19 -20.53 -4.40
CA PRO A 67 12.31 -21.51 -5.49
C PRO A 67 11.73 -22.89 -5.13
N GLY A 68 11.32 -23.06 -3.86
CA GLY A 68 10.82 -24.30 -3.28
C GLY A 68 9.66 -24.92 -4.06
N PHE A 69 8.67 -24.14 -4.51
CA PHE A 69 7.49 -24.68 -5.19
C PHE A 69 7.83 -25.54 -6.42
N SER A 70 8.87 -25.17 -7.19
CA SER A 70 9.27 -25.96 -8.36
C SER A 70 9.91 -27.30 -7.98
N LEU A 71 10.62 -27.36 -6.85
CA LEU A 71 11.30 -28.57 -6.38
C LEU A 71 10.30 -29.60 -5.84
N TRP A 72 9.27 -29.15 -5.12
CA TRP A 72 8.18 -30.02 -4.63
C TRP A 72 7.37 -30.63 -5.78
N LEU A 73 7.10 -29.87 -6.83
CA LEU A 73 6.41 -30.38 -8.02
C LEU A 73 7.25 -31.45 -8.74
N LEU A 74 8.55 -31.22 -8.91
CA LEU A 74 9.47 -32.21 -9.48
C LEU A 74 9.52 -33.49 -8.66
N LEU A 75 9.66 -33.39 -7.34
CA LEU A 75 9.67 -34.56 -6.44
C LEU A 75 8.35 -35.34 -6.50
N SER A 76 7.22 -34.65 -6.58
CA SER A 76 5.91 -35.32 -6.71
C SER A 76 5.80 -36.11 -8.01
N LEU A 77 6.21 -35.53 -9.15
CA LEU A 77 6.19 -36.19 -10.46
C LEU A 77 7.10 -37.43 -10.50
N ILE A 78 8.29 -37.34 -9.92
CA ILE A 78 9.23 -38.45 -9.83
C ILE A 78 8.64 -39.59 -8.98
N SER A 79 8.02 -39.25 -7.83
CA SER A 79 7.37 -40.25 -6.97
C SER A 79 6.23 -40.98 -7.68
N PHE A 80 5.35 -40.24 -8.39
CA PHE A 80 4.28 -40.84 -9.18
C PHE A 80 4.81 -41.80 -10.27
N TYR A 81 5.88 -41.43 -10.97
CA TYR A 81 6.51 -42.28 -11.98
C TYR A 81 7.09 -43.56 -11.37
N LEU A 82 7.76 -43.46 -10.21
CA LEU A 82 8.35 -44.61 -9.53
C LEU A 82 7.32 -45.58 -8.93
N LEU A 83 6.13 -45.09 -8.54
CA LEU A 83 5.02 -45.94 -8.09
C LEU A 83 4.31 -46.70 -9.23
N GLN A 84 4.63 -46.38 -10.49
CA GLN A 84 4.00 -46.98 -11.67
C GLN A 84 4.81 -48.13 -12.28
N PHE A 85 5.91 -48.54 -11.64
CA PHE A 85 6.69 -49.76 -11.91
C PHE A 85 6.69 -50.69 -10.69
#